data_AF-A0A1M3N4X5-F1
#
_entry.id   AF-A0A1M3N4X5-F1
#
_cell.length_a   1.000
_cell.length_b   1.000
_cell.length_c   1.000
_cell.angle_alpha   90.00
_cell.angle_beta   90.00
_cell.angle_gamma   90.00
#
_symmetry.space_group_name_H-M   'P 1'
#
loop_
_entity.id
_entity.type
_entity.pdbx_description
1 polymer ?
#
loop_
_entity_poly.entity_id
_entity_poly.type
_entity_poly.pdbx_seq_one_letter_code
_entity_poly.pdbx_strand_id
1 'polypeptide(L)'
;MKGDEGVVFQLRARLNDNREHDIALAQAIANHPGWQLNVLEFFVAPERRADITEHDIRSRLAETRKIIASGSKEGALLLAWSGVEPVLRQLARSEGLQVEPPSPLRLVKELFIHGVIARADYEKLELLVNLRNAVAHGVATGATVLESHAEDLLRFADHTLRRLHEAHGERPTAGSDFTVEQLVEWFRAHYEDPANGVPYESAEGGYIYFAGGPYDAFDELSSAFPDVAKERICTAVAFLENESVEWVRKGDYG
;
A
#
# COMPACT_ATOMS: atom_id res chain seq x y z
N MET A 1 -14.41 -60.83 13.20
CA MET A 1 -14.45 -59.56 13.96
C MET A 1 -13.84 -58.51 13.05
N LYS A 2 -14.63 -57.56 12.54
CA LYS A 2 -14.09 -56.42 11.77
C LYS A 2 -13.35 -55.54 12.77
N GLY A 3 -12.06 -55.31 12.54
CA GLY A 3 -11.27 -54.37 13.33
C GLY A 3 -11.86 -52.97 13.18
N ASP A 4 -11.88 -52.24 14.29
CA ASP A 4 -12.45 -50.90 14.39
C ASP A 4 -11.47 -49.92 13.72
N GLU A 5 -11.61 -49.71 12.40
CA GLU A 5 -10.80 -48.76 11.63
C GLU A 5 -11.37 -47.35 11.77
N GLY A 6 -10.53 -46.39 12.19
CA GLY A 6 -10.93 -45.01 12.44
C GLY A 6 -9.96 -44.00 11.83
N VAL A 7 -10.48 -42.91 11.25
CA VAL A 7 -9.68 -41.81 10.73
C VAL A 7 -9.91 -40.57 11.59
N VAL A 8 -8.84 -40.03 12.17
CA VAL A 8 -8.86 -38.81 12.99
C VAL A 8 -8.29 -37.67 12.16
N PHE A 9 -9.04 -36.57 12.06
CA PHE A 9 -8.58 -35.35 11.40
C PHE A 9 -8.21 -34.30 12.45
N GLN A 10 -6.99 -33.78 12.37
CA GLN A 10 -6.55 -32.65 13.17
C GLN A 10 -6.49 -31.40 12.28
N LEU A 11 -7.31 -30.40 12.61
CA LEU A 11 -7.30 -29.09 11.96
C LEU A 11 -6.28 -28.18 12.65
N ARG A 12 -5.28 -27.67 11.92
CA ARG A 12 -4.28 -26.75 12.47
C ARG A 12 -4.27 -25.42 11.73
N ALA A 13 -4.23 -24.32 12.48
CA ALA A 13 -3.84 -23.01 11.95
C ALA A 13 -2.33 -22.83 12.15
N ARG A 14 -1.61 -22.40 11.10
CA ARG A 14 -0.13 -22.31 11.05
C ARG A 14 0.53 -21.47 12.17
N LEU A 15 -0.25 -20.71 12.93
CA LEU A 15 0.19 -19.83 14.01
C LEU A 15 0.19 -20.49 15.41
N ASN A 16 -0.44 -21.66 15.58
CA ASN A 16 -0.51 -22.35 16.87
C ASN A 16 0.40 -23.58 16.88
N ASP A 17 1.63 -23.40 17.37
CA ASP A 17 2.53 -24.51 17.70
C ASP A 17 2.20 -25.02 19.11
N ASN A 18 1.36 -26.05 19.21
CA ASN A 18 1.00 -26.67 20.49
C ASN A 18 1.50 -28.11 20.57
N ARG A 19 2.84 -28.25 20.51
CA ARG A 19 3.59 -29.51 20.46
C ARG A 19 3.19 -30.56 21.51
N GLU A 20 2.84 -30.13 22.72
CA GLU A 20 2.44 -31.07 23.79
C GLU A 20 1.12 -31.77 23.47
N HIS A 21 0.17 -31.05 22.88
CA HIS A 21 -1.13 -31.60 22.49
C HIS A 21 -0.99 -32.59 21.33
N ASP A 22 -0.07 -32.34 20.41
CA ASP A 22 0.20 -33.21 19.26
C ASP A 22 0.82 -34.54 19.67
N ILE A 23 1.75 -34.50 20.62
CA ILE A 23 2.40 -35.70 21.16
C ILE A 23 1.37 -36.56 21.90
N ALA A 24 0.51 -35.94 22.71
CA ALA A 24 -0.55 -36.66 23.44
C ALA A 24 -1.57 -37.31 22.48
N LEU A 25 -1.98 -36.60 21.41
CA LEU A 25 -2.91 -37.12 20.42
C LEU A 25 -2.29 -38.27 19.59
N ALA A 26 -1.03 -38.13 19.18
CA ALA A 26 -0.30 -39.19 18.47
C ALA A 26 -0.14 -40.46 19.34
N GLN A 27 0.16 -40.29 20.64
CA GLN A 27 0.26 -41.41 21.59
C GLN A 27 -1.08 -42.10 21.83
N ALA A 28 -2.17 -41.33 21.92
CA ALA A 28 -3.51 -41.90 22.08
C ALA A 28 -3.92 -42.74 20.86
N ILE A 29 -3.63 -42.26 19.64
CA ILE A 29 -3.98 -42.96 18.39
C ILE A 29 -3.08 -44.18 18.15
N ALA A 30 -1.80 -44.14 18.56
CA ALA A 30 -0.88 -45.27 18.44
C ALA A 30 -1.34 -46.54 19.18
N ASN A 31 -2.22 -46.39 20.18
CA ASN A 31 -2.78 -47.52 20.93
C ASN A 31 -3.95 -48.22 20.22
N HIS A 32 -4.40 -47.73 19.05
CA HIS A 32 -5.49 -48.29 18.27
C HIS A 32 -5.00 -48.83 16.90
N PRO A 33 -4.90 -50.16 16.73
CA PRO A 33 -4.46 -50.77 15.48
C PRO A 33 -5.45 -50.45 14.34
N GLY A 34 -4.97 -49.85 13.26
CA GLY A 34 -5.78 -49.47 12.09
C GLY A 34 -6.25 -48.02 12.08
N TRP A 35 -5.91 -47.21 13.08
CA TRP A 35 -6.28 -45.79 13.11
C TRP A 35 -5.24 -44.90 12.43
N GLN A 36 -5.71 -43.90 11.68
CA GLN A 36 -4.86 -42.95 10.97
C GLN A 36 -5.12 -41.51 11.43
N LEU A 37 -4.04 -40.76 11.65
CA LEU A 37 -4.09 -39.33 11.94
C LEU A 37 -3.76 -38.54 10.66
N ASN A 38 -4.73 -37.76 10.17
CA ASN A 38 -4.54 -36.83 9.08
C ASN A 38 -4.51 -35.40 9.62
N VAL A 39 -3.35 -34.74 9.51
CA VAL A 39 -3.20 -33.34 9.89
C VAL A 39 -3.46 -32.46 8.68
N LEU A 40 -4.45 -31.58 8.77
CA LEU A 40 -4.75 -30.59 7.75
C LEU A 40 -4.36 -29.21 8.26
N GLU A 41 -3.31 -28.64 7.67
CA GLU A 41 -2.86 -27.28 7.96
C GLU A 41 -3.62 -26.29 7.08
N PHE A 42 -4.28 -25.32 7.71
CA PHE A 42 -4.95 -24.22 7.05
C PHE A 42 -4.18 -22.93 7.32
N PHE A 43 -3.97 -22.18 6.24
CA PHE A 43 -3.55 -20.79 6.35
C PHE A 43 -4.78 -19.98 6.75
N VAL A 44 -4.84 -19.55 8.01
CA VAL A 44 -5.77 -18.49 8.39
C VAL A 44 -5.21 -17.22 7.77
N ALA A 45 -5.84 -16.76 6.69
CA ALA A 45 -5.50 -15.47 6.12
C ALA A 45 -5.63 -14.43 7.25
N PRO A 46 -4.60 -13.61 7.52
CA PRO A 46 -4.75 -12.52 8.47
C PRO A 46 -5.97 -11.68 8.02
N GLU A 47 -6.74 -11.17 8.99
CA GLU A 47 -7.85 -10.25 8.70
C GLU A 47 -7.39 -9.21 7.67
N ARG A 48 -8.26 -8.86 6.70
CA ARG A 48 -7.96 -7.88 5.63
C ARG A 48 -7.38 -6.62 6.25
N ARG A 49 -6.06 -6.56 6.34
CA ARG A 49 -5.33 -5.35 6.69
C ARG A 49 -5.56 -4.44 5.50
N ALA A 50 -6.11 -3.25 5.76
CA ALA A 50 -6.27 -2.23 4.73
C ALA A 50 -5.00 -2.16 3.89
N ASP A 51 -5.15 -2.12 2.57
CA ASP A 51 -3.98 -1.92 1.71
C ASP A 51 -3.30 -0.62 2.12
N ILE A 52 -1.97 -0.64 2.08
CA ILE A 52 -1.21 0.55 2.40
C ILE A 52 -1.53 1.63 1.37
N THR A 53 -1.57 2.87 1.83
CA THR A 53 -1.90 4.01 0.99
C THR A 53 -0.78 4.29 -0.01
N GLU A 54 -1.06 5.08 -1.05
CA GLU A 54 -0.01 5.55 -1.94
C GLU A 54 1.06 6.36 -1.20
N HIS A 55 0.67 7.13 -0.18
CA HIS A 55 1.61 7.83 0.70
C HIS A 55 2.57 6.86 1.39
N ASP A 56 2.04 5.75 1.94
CA ASP A 56 2.86 4.71 2.57
C ASP A 56 3.83 4.06 1.58
N ILE A 57 3.37 3.82 0.35
CA ILE A 57 4.22 3.32 -0.74
C ILE A 57 5.36 4.31 -0.99
N ARG A 58 5.04 5.59 -1.23
CA ARG A 58 6.03 6.64 -1.52
C ARG A 58 7.02 6.83 -0.37
N SER A 59 6.54 6.77 0.87
CA SER A 59 7.36 6.83 2.08
C SER A 59 8.38 5.67 2.14
N ARG A 60 7.94 4.44 1.86
CA ARG A 60 8.84 3.26 1.79
C ARG A 60 9.89 3.38 0.68
N LEU A 61 9.50 3.89 -0.50
CA LEU A 61 10.43 4.12 -1.60
C LEU A 61 11.46 5.20 -1.25
N ALA A 62 11.04 6.29 -0.59
CA ALA A 62 11.93 7.34 -0.11
C ALA A 62 12.91 6.82 0.95
N GLU A 63 12.43 6.01 1.88
CA GLU A 63 13.27 5.41 2.93
C GLU A 63 14.27 4.42 2.34
N THR A 64 13.86 3.61 1.36
CA THR A 64 14.76 2.72 0.61
C THR A 64 15.94 3.50 -0.01
N ARG A 65 15.69 4.66 -0.60
CA ARG A 65 16.76 5.52 -1.16
C ARG A 65 17.78 5.95 -0.09
N LYS A 66 17.32 6.24 1.14
CA LYS A 66 18.21 6.57 2.25
C LYS A 66 19.04 5.37 2.71
N ILE A 67 18.45 4.18 2.76
CA ILE A 67 19.12 2.94 3.17
C ILE A 67 20.20 2.52 2.17
N ILE A 68 19.94 2.71 0.87
CA ILE A 68 20.97 2.52 -0.16
C ILE A 68 22.18 3.41 0.13
N ALA A 69 21.95 4.68 0.44
CA ALA A 69 23.01 5.64 0.76
C ALA A 69 23.77 5.30 2.06
N SER A 70 23.16 4.59 3.01
CA SER A 70 23.82 4.14 4.26
C SER A 70 24.53 2.79 4.14
N GLY A 71 24.44 2.12 2.98
CA GLY A 71 25.19 0.90 2.66
C GLY A 71 24.55 -0.42 3.08
N SER A 72 23.33 -0.41 3.64
CA SER A 72 22.60 -1.63 4.03
C SER A 72 21.84 -2.23 2.86
N LYS A 73 22.46 -3.18 2.16
CA LYS A 73 22.01 -3.67 0.86
C LYS A 73 20.84 -4.64 0.95
N GLU A 74 20.90 -5.58 1.89
CA GLU A 74 19.83 -6.54 2.17
C GLU A 74 18.58 -5.81 2.68
N GLY A 75 18.77 -4.84 3.58
CA GLY A 75 17.69 -4.00 4.10
C GLY A 75 17.04 -3.15 3.00
N ALA A 76 17.85 -2.56 2.11
CA ALA A 76 17.35 -1.80 0.97
C ALA A 76 16.48 -2.68 0.04
N LEU A 77 16.94 -3.88 -0.31
CA LEU A 77 16.18 -4.78 -1.19
C LEU A 77 14.82 -5.15 -0.56
N LEU A 78 14.82 -5.53 0.73
CA LEU A 78 13.59 -5.92 1.42
C LEU A 78 12.60 -4.75 1.55
N LEU A 79 13.10 -3.55 1.83
CA LEU A 79 12.26 -2.35 1.92
C LEU A 79 11.71 -1.94 0.55
N ALA A 80 12.54 -1.98 -0.50
CA ALA A 80 12.11 -1.74 -1.88
C ALA A 80 10.98 -2.69 -2.28
N TRP A 81 11.13 -3.98 -1.98
CA TRP A 81 10.11 -4.99 -2.25
C TRP A 81 8.79 -4.68 -1.54
N SER A 82 8.86 -4.23 -0.29
CA SER A 82 7.68 -3.85 0.50
C SER A 82 6.90 -2.65 -0.06
N GLY A 83 7.52 -1.84 -0.93
CA GLY A 83 6.88 -0.77 -1.69
C GLY A 83 6.35 -1.25 -3.05
N VAL A 84 7.10 -2.08 -3.77
CA VAL A 84 6.72 -2.58 -5.11
C VAL A 84 5.54 -3.55 -5.05
N GLU A 85 5.48 -4.43 -4.06
CA GLU A 85 4.41 -5.43 -3.98
C GLU A 85 2.98 -4.80 -3.91
N PRO A 86 2.73 -3.77 -3.09
CA PRO A 86 1.51 -2.96 -3.17
C PRO A 86 1.23 -2.36 -4.56
N VAL A 87 2.26 -1.85 -5.25
CA VAL A 87 2.12 -1.27 -6.59
C VAL A 87 1.69 -2.35 -7.61
N LEU A 88 2.27 -3.55 -7.53
CA LEU A 88 1.85 -4.69 -8.36
C LEU A 88 0.41 -5.10 -8.07
N ARG A 89 -0.04 -5.03 -6.81
CA ARG A 89 -1.45 -5.29 -6.45
C ARG A 89 -2.38 -4.22 -7.01
N GLN A 90 -2.01 -2.94 -6.93
CA GLN A 90 -2.78 -1.84 -7.51
C GLN A 90 -2.90 -1.99 -9.03
N LEU A 91 -1.79 -2.32 -9.70
CA LEU A 91 -1.75 -2.59 -11.13
C LEU A 91 -2.62 -3.80 -11.54
N ALA A 92 -2.62 -4.86 -10.74
CA ALA A 92 -3.51 -5.99 -10.99
C ALA A 92 -4.99 -5.59 -10.86
N ARG A 93 -5.33 -4.75 -9.87
CA ARG A 93 -6.70 -4.26 -9.66
C ARG A 93 -7.17 -3.32 -10.76
N SER A 94 -6.31 -2.43 -11.25
CA SER A 94 -6.66 -1.52 -12.34
C SER A 94 -7.06 -2.29 -13.61
N GLU A 95 -6.52 -3.50 -13.78
CA GLU A 95 -6.83 -4.42 -14.89
C GLU A 95 -7.95 -5.42 -14.55
N GLY A 96 -8.63 -5.25 -13.41
CA GLY A 96 -9.74 -6.11 -13.00
C GLY A 96 -9.34 -7.53 -12.57
N LEU A 97 -8.06 -7.78 -12.31
CA LEU A 97 -7.57 -9.09 -11.86
C LEU A 97 -7.92 -9.30 -10.38
N GLN A 98 -8.33 -10.53 -10.02
CA GLN A 98 -8.60 -10.91 -8.64
C GLN A 98 -7.28 -11.12 -7.88
N VAL A 99 -7.05 -10.35 -6.82
CA VAL A 99 -5.75 -10.25 -6.11
C VAL A 99 -5.77 -10.91 -4.72
N GLU A 100 -6.72 -11.81 -4.45
CA GLU A 100 -6.75 -12.57 -3.18
C GLU A 100 -5.53 -13.49 -3.06
N PRO A 101 -4.93 -13.58 -1.85
CA PRO A 101 -3.50 -13.44 -1.66
C PRO A 101 -2.70 -14.45 -2.48
N PRO A 102 -2.19 -14.07 -3.66
CA PRO A 102 -1.25 -14.90 -4.37
C PRO A 102 0.10 -14.80 -3.67
N SER A 103 0.91 -15.85 -3.76
CA SER A 103 2.34 -15.66 -3.54
C SER A 103 2.86 -14.55 -4.46
N PRO A 104 3.88 -13.76 -4.07
CA PRO A 104 4.32 -12.65 -4.91
C PRO A 104 4.76 -13.07 -6.32
N LEU A 105 5.32 -14.27 -6.46
CA LEU A 105 5.65 -14.86 -7.76
C LEU A 105 4.40 -15.10 -8.62
N ARG A 106 3.30 -15.57 -8.01
CA ARG A 106 2.04 -15.77 -8.73
C ARG A 106 1.48 -14.44 -9.23
N LEU A 107 1.49 -13.39 -8.39
CA LEU A 107 1.06 -12.05 -8.81
C LEU A 107 1.83 -11.55 -10.05
N VAL A 108 3.16 -11.66 -10.03
CA VAL A 108 4.02 -11.29 -11.18
C VAL A 108 3.67 -12.10 -12.42
N LYS A 109 3.41 -13.40 -12.26
CA LYS A 109 3.05 -14.30 -13.36
C LYS A 109 1.68 -13.97 -13.96
N GLU A 110 0.67 -13.70 -13.13
CA GLU A 110 -0.66 -13.30 -13.60
C GLU A 110 -0.58 -12.00 -14.40
N LEU A 111 0.13 -10.98 -13.88
CA LEU A 111 0.35 -9.72 -14.60
C LEU A 111 1.00 -9.93 -15.98
N PHE A 112 1.93 -10.87 -16.10
CA PHE A 112 2.55 -11.20 -17.38
C PHE A 112 1.61 -11.95 -18.32
N ILE A 113 0.90 -12.97 -17.83
CA ILE A 113 -0.06 -13.76 -18.62
C ILE A 113 -1.14 -12.86 -19.23
N HIS A 114 -1.60 -11.88 -18.45
CA HIS A 114 -2.60 -10.90 -18.88
C HIS A 114 -2.01 -9.74 -19.70
N GLY A 115 -0.71 -9.73 -19.97
CA GLY A 115 -0.05 -8.72 -20.81
C GLY A 115 0.11 -7.34 -20.15
N VAL A 116 -0.08 -7.25 -18.83
CA VAL A 116 -0.02 -6.01 -18.06
C VAL A 116 1.42 -5.52 -17.90
N ILE A 117 2.35 -6.47 -17.77
CA ILE A 117 3.79 -6.23 -17.73
C ILE A 117 4.48 -6.88 -18.92
N ALA A 118 5.56 -6.26 -19.41
CA ALA A 118 6.35 -6.80 -20.50
C ALA A 118 7.19 -8.01 -20.04
N ARG A 119 7.63 -8.84 -20.99
CA ARG A 119 8.51 -9.98 -20.71
C ARG A 119 9.78 -9.60 -19.95
N ALA A 120 10.39 -8.46 -20.31
CA ALA A 120 11.59 -7.97 -19.63
C ALA A 120 11.33 -7.64 -18.15
N ASP A 121 10.17 -7.04 -17.84
CA ASP A 121 9.77 -6.75 -16.46
C ASP A 121 9.44 -8.04 -15.70
N TYR A 122 8.79 -9.02 -16.35
CA TYR A 122 8.52 -10.33 -15.77
C TYR A 122 9.81 -11.06 -15.36
N GLU A 123 10.76 -11.22 -16.29
CA GLU A 123 12.03 -11.92 -16.05
C GLU A 123 12.79 -11.27 -14.88
N LYS A 124 12.75 -9.93 -14.81
CA LYS A 124 13.39 -9.16 -13.75
C LYS A 124 12.68 -9.29 -12.40
N LEU A 125 11.36 -9.16 -12.37
CA LEU A 125 10.58 -9.29 -11.14
C LEU A 125 10.64 -10.73 -10.59
N GLU A 126 10.63 -11.74 -11.44
CA GLU A 126 10.82 -13.14 -11.05
C GLU A 126 12.18 -13.36 -10.37
N LEU A 127 13.26 -12.85 -10.96
CA LEU A 127 14.58 -12.85 -10.35
C LEU A 127 14.57 -12.17 -8.97
N LEU A 128 13.93 -11.01 -8.88
CA LEU A 128 13.87 -10.20 -7.65
C LEU A 128 13.05 -10.87 -6.54
N VAL A 129 11.95 -11.57 -6.85
CA VAL A 129 11.19 -12.38 -5.88
C VAL A 129 12.08 -13.47 -5.29
N ASN A 130 12.83 -14.18 -6.14
CA ASN A 130 13.72 -15.25 -5.70
C ASN A 130 14.86 -14.71 -4.84
N LEU A 131 15.46 -13.58 -5.25
CA LEU A 131 16.51 -12.90 -4.50
C LEU A 131 16.02 -12.42 -3.14
N ARG A 132 14.82 -11.82 -3.07
CA ARG A 132 14.17 -11.41 -1.82
C ARG A 132 13.98 -12.59 -0.87
N ASN A 133 13.54 -13.73 -1.38
CA ASN A 133 13.38 -14.93 -0.57
C ASN A 133 14.74 -15.45 -0.06
N ALA A 134 15.76 -15.48 -0.93
CA ALA A 134 17.11 -15.86 -0.53
C ALA A 134 17.65 -14.95 0.60
N VAL A 135 17.50 -13.64 0.47
CA VAL A 135 17.89 -12.65 1.51
C VAL A 135 17.10 -12.86 2.80
N ALA A 136 15.78 -13.03 2.71
CA ALA A 136 14.93 -13.29 3.88
C ALA A 136 15.30 -14.59 4.61
N HIS A 137 15.83 -15.58 3.89
CA HIS A 137 16.32 -16.84 4.44
C HIS A 137 17.82 -16.81 4.82
N GLY A 138 18.50 -15.67 4.68
CA GLY A 138 19.90 -15.50 5.07
C GLY A 138 20.92 -16.15 4.14
N VAL A 139 20.56 -16.39 2.87
CA VAL A 139 21.47 -16.95 1.87
C VAL A 139 22.40 -15.86 1.36
N ALA A 140 23.71 -16.15 1.27
CA ALA A 140 24.71 -15.18 0.84
C ALA A 140 24.47 -14.71 -0.61
N THR A 141 24.31 -13.39 -0.76
CA THR A 141 24.05 -12.70 -2.04
C THR A 141 25.09 -11.60 -2.28
N GLY A 142 25.46 -11.35 -3.53
CA GLY A 142 26.52 -10.39 -3.87
C GLY A 142 26.15 -8.94 -3.54
N ALA A 143 26.97 -8.27 -2.72
CA ALA A 143 26.70 -6.94 -2.18
C ALA A 143 26.47 -5.81 -3.22
N THR A 144 27.22 -5.78 -4.33
CA THR A 144 27.03 -4.79 -5.41
C THR A 144 25.81 -5.09 -6.27
N VAL A 145 25.45 -6.37 -6.37
CA VAL A 145 24.29 -6.85 -7.13
C VAL A 145 23.00 -6.43 -6.41
N LEU A 146 22.91 -6.63 -5.09
CA LEU A 146 21.72 -6.26 -4.31
C LEU A 146 21.32 -4.78 -4.44
N GLU A 147 22.32 -3.90 -4.47
CA GLU A 147 22.13 -2.45 -4.58
C GLU A 147 21.49 -2.06 -5.91
N SER A 148 22.03 -2.55 -7.03
CA SER A 148 21.47 -2.27 -8.36
C SER A 148 20.03 -2.80 -8.49
N HIS A 149 19.76 -3.95 -7.87
CA HIS A 149 18.44 -4.58 -7.87
C HIS A 149 17.42 -3.79 -7.02
N ALA A 150 17.85 -3.18 -5.91
CA ALA A 150 17.01 -2.28 -5.13
C ALA A 150 16.68 -0.99 -5.93
N GLU A 151 17.65 -0.41 -6.62
CA GLU A 151 17.40 0.73 -7.51
C GLU A 151 16.48 0.39 -8.68
N ASP A 152 16.62 -0.81 -9.23
CA ASP A 152 15.74 -1.31 -10.28
C ASP A 152 14.29 -1.41 -9.82
N LEU A 153 14.06 -1.91 -8.59
CA LEU A 153 12.73 -1.93 -7.97
C LEU A 153 12.18 -0.52 -7.78
N LEU A 154 13.01 0.43 -7.34
CA LEU A 154 12.60 1.84 -7.21
C LEU A 154 12.18 2.45 -8.56
N ARG A 155 12.98 2.24 -9.61
CA ARG A 155 12.67 2.72 -10.96
C ARG A 155 11.36 2.12 -11.49
N PHE A 156 11.17 0.82 -11.30
CA PHE A 156 9.94 0.13 -11.68
C PHE A 156 8.72 0.70 -10.93
N ALA A 157 8.83 0.90 -9.61
CA ALA A 157 7.76 1.45 -8.79
C ALA A 157 7.38 2.86 -9.24
N ASP A 158 8.36 3.76 -9.40
CA ASP A 158 8.12 5.14 -9.81
C ASP A 158 7.47 5.20 -11.19
N HIS A 159 7.93 4.38 -12.14
CA HIS A 159 7.35 4.32 -13.49
C HIS A 159 5.91 3.79 -13.47
N THR A 160 5.65 2.73 -12.71
CA THR A 160 4.31 2.13 -12.63
C THR A 160 3.32 3.04 -11.93
N LEU A 161 3.74 3.71 -10.84
CA LEU A 161 2.90 4.71 -10.17
C LEU A 161 2.55 5.85 -11.10
N ARG A 162 3.51 6.39 -11.88
CA ARG A 162 3.22 7.42 -12.90
C ARG A 162 2.24 6.92 -13.94
N ARG A 163 2.44 5.71 -14.48
CA ARG A 163 1.50 5.09 -15.44
C ARG A 163 0.11 4.94 -14.85
N LEU A 164 -0.03 4.53 -13.60
CA LEU A 164 -1.32 4.44 -12.92
C LEU A 164 -1.96 5.83 -12.83
N HIS A 165 -1.22 6.86 -12.41
CA HIS A 165 -1.74 8.24 -12.38
C HIS A 165 -2.17 8.75 -13.77
N GLU A 166 -1.37 8.48 -14.80
CA GLU A 166 -1.62 8.91 -16.18
C GLU A 166 -2.79 8.15 -16.83
N ALA A 167 -2.90 6.84 -16.58
CA ALA A 167 -4.04 6.03 -17.01
C ALA A 167 -5.35 6.44 -16.30
N HIS A 168 -5.25 7.03 -15.10
CA HIS A 168 -6.35 7.63 -14.36
C HIS A 168 -6.60 9.12 -14.73
N GLY A 169 -6.06 9.60 -15.85
CA GLY A 169 -6.19 10.99 -16.35
C GLY A 169 -7.59 11.43 -16.83
N GLU A 170 -8.68 10.82 -16.36
CA GLU A 170 -10.05 11.26 -16.65
C GLU A 170 -10.93 11.08 -15.41
N ARG A 171 -11.58 12.19 -15.01
CA ARG A 171 -12.50 12.43 -13.88
C ARG A 171 -12.88 11.21 -13.01
N PRO A 172 -12.74 11.29 -11.68
CA PRO A 172 -13.07 10.19 -10.78
C PRO A 172 -14.58 9.93 -10.66
N THR A 173 -15.30 9.52 -11.72
CA THR A 173 -16.76 9.39 -11.69
C THR A 173 -17.30 8.51 -10.56
N ALA A 174 -18.20 9.12 -9.78
CA ALA A 174 -19.16 8.56 -8.81
C ALA A 174 -18.61 7.50 -7.82
N GLY A 175 -18.14 7.99 -6.67
CA GLY A 175 -17.81 7.16 -5.49
C GLY A 175 -16.35 7.17 -5.09
N SER A 176 -15.58 8.19 -5.49
CA SER A 176 -14.12 8.21 -5.38
C SER A 176 -13.62 7.93 -3.96
N ASP A 177 -12.64 7.03 -3.84
CA ASP A 177 -12.01 6.55 -2.59
C ASP A 177 -11.16 7.60 -1.85
N PHE A 178 -11.21 8.89 -2.22
CA PHE A 178 -10.49 9.93 -1.49
C PHE A 178 -10.95 9.97 -0.04
N THR A 179 -10.03 9.78 0.91
CA THR A 179 -10.30 9.93 2.33
C THR A 179 -10.38 11.41 2.70
N VAL A 180 -10.95 11.70 3.86
CA VAL A 180 -11.01 13.08 4.39
C VAL A 180 -9.61 13.68 4.50
N GLU A 181 -8.64 12.89 4.97
CA GLU A 181 -7.25 13.30 5.15
C GLU A 181 -6.59 13.67 3.82
N GLN A 182 -6.90 12.95 2.73
CA GLN A 182 -6.35 13.25 1.41
C GLN A 182 -6.91 14.57 0.84
N LEU A 183 -8.18 14.86 1.09
CA LEU A 183 -8.80 16.14 0.70
C LEU A 183 -8.15 17.30 1.44
N VAL A 184 -7.95 17.14 2.75
CA VAL A 184 -7.28 18.13 3.60
C VAL A 184 -5.83 18.36 3.16
N GLU A 185 -5.08 17.29 2.89
CA GLU A 185 -3.68 17.39 2.49
C GLU A 185 -3.53 18.07 1.12
N TRP A 186 -4.37 17.70 0.16
CA TRP A 186 -4.40 18.38 -1.14
C TRP A 186 -4.70 19.86 -0.96
N PHE A 187 -5.67 20.21 -0.11
CA PHE A 187 -6.03 21.60 0.14
C PHE A 187 -4.87 22.38 0.74
N ARG A 188 -4.19 21.85 1.76
CA ARG A 188 -2.99 22.47 2.36
C ARG A 188 -1.81 22.59 1.40
N ALA A 189 -1.74 21.75 0.38
CA ALA A 189 -0.70 21.86 -0.65
C ALA A 189 -0.95 23.06 -1.60
N HIS A 190 -2.19 23.51 -1.74
CA HIS A 190 -2.59 24.55 -2.70
C HIS A 190 -3.01 25.86 -2.03
N TYR A 191 -3.49 25.82 -0.79
CA TYR A 191 -3.99 26.96 -0.04
C TYR A 191 -3.30 27.07 1.31
N GLU A 192 -3.29 28.28 1.86
CA GLU A 192 -2.84 28.55 3.22
C GLU A 192 -3.60 29.71 3.86
N ASP A 193 -3.36 29.89 5.16
CA ASP A 193 -3.93 30.97 5.95
C ASP A 193 -3.43 32.34 5.41
N PRO A 194 -4.34 33.31 5.19
CA PRO A 194 -3.98 34.68 4.81
C PRO A 194 -2.90 35.31 5.70
N ALA A 195 -2.84 34.95 6.99
CA ALA A 195 -1.82 35.40 7.93
C ALA A 195 -0.38 35.15 7.46
N ASN A 196 -0.17 34.17 6.57
CA ASN A 196 1.17 33.77 6.13
C ASN A 196 1.75 34.66 5.03
N GLY A 197 0.94 35.49 4.36
CA GLY A 197 1.43 36.28 3.22
C GLY A 197 0.56 37.44 2.76
N VAL A 198 -0.62 37.61 3.34
CA VAL A 198 -1.57 38.67 2.97
C VAL A 198 -1.43 39.85 3.94
N PRO A 199 -1.25 41.09 3.45
CA PRO A 199 -1.22 42.28 4.31
C PRO A 199 -2.51 42.43 5.12
N TYR A 200 -2.39 42.84 6.38
CA TYR A 200 -3.51 43.04 7.31
C TYR A 200 -3.70 44.53 7.64
N GLU A 201 -4.90 45.06 7.45
CA GLU A 201 -5.28 46.44 7.79
C GLU A 201 -5.89 46.50 9.19
N SER A 202 -5.15 47.06 10.14
CA SER A 202 -5.56 47.12 11.55
C SER A 202 -6.68 48.13 11.85
N ALA A 203 -6.93 49.11 10.97
CA ALA A 203 -7.93 50.15 11.19
C ALA A 203 -9.37 49.65 10.97
N GLU A 204 -9.58 48.82 9.94
CA GLU A 204 -10.90 48.22 9.62
C GLU A 204 -10.98 46.74 10.05
N GLY A 205 -9.84 46.09 10.32
CA GLY A 205 -9.76 44.73 10.83
C GLY A 205 -10.00 43.68 9.75
N GLY A 206 -9.04 43.51 8.83
CA GLY A 206 -9.13 42.48 7.79
C GLY A 206 -7.88 42.35 6.92
N TYR A 207 -7.81 41.25 6.17
CA TYR A 207 -6.78 41.00 5.17
C TYR A 207 -7.09 41.69 3.84
N ILE A 208 -6.06 42.14 3.12
CA ILE A 208 -6.18 42.82 1.83
C ILE A 208 -5.80 41.89 0.69
N TYR A 209 -6.80 41.38 -0.03
CA TYR A 209 -6.65 40.40 -1.11
C TYR A 209 -6.40 41.06 -2.48
N PHE A 210 -5.13 41.22 -2.87
CA PHE A 210 -4.78 41.84 -4.16
C PHE A 210 -4.76 40.88 -5.35
N ALA A 211 -4.57 39.58 -5.11
CA ALA A 211 -4.37 38.55 -6.15
C ALA A 211 -5.48 37.48 -6.18
N GLY A 212 -6.62 37.76 -5.53
CA GLY A 212 -7.76 36.85 -5.38
C GLY A 212 -7.94 36.32 -3.96
N GLY A 213 -9.12 35.76 -3.70
CA GLY A 213 -9.58 35.34 -2.38
C GLY A 213 -10.52 36.34 -1.68
N PRO A 214 -11.00 36.02 -0.46
CA PRO A 214 -10.78 34.75 0.24
C PRO A 214 -11.48 33.59 -0.49
N TYR A 215 -10.79 32.45 -0.59
CA TYR A 215 -11.34 31.25 -1.19
C TYR A 215 -12.08 30.43 -0.12
N ASP A 216 -13.25 29.92 -0.50
CA ASP A 216 -14.03 29.03 0.35
C ASP A 216 -13.55 27.58 0.18
N ALA A 217 -13.25 26.91 1.29
CA ALA A 217 -12.70 25.56 1.26
C ALA A 217 -13.69 24.55 0.67
N PHE A 218 -14.99 24.74 0.89
CA PHE A 218 -16.02 23.86 0.35
C PHE A 218 -16.13 24.02 -1.17
N ASP A 219 -16.14 25.25 -1.68
CA ASP A 219 -16.25 25.53 -3.11
C ASP A 219 -15.01 25.02 -3.86
N GLU A 220 -13.81 25.29 -3.36
CA GLU A 220 -12.58 24.84 -4.01
C GLU A 220 -12.44 23.31 -3.97
N LEU A 221 -12.79 22.65 -2.85
CA LEU A 221 -12.80 21.18 -2.78
C LEU A 221 -13.89 20.56 -3.66
N SER A 222 -15.09 21.14 -3.70
CA SER A 222 -16.18 20.66 -4.55
C SER A 222 -15.88 20.83 -6.03
N SER A 223 -15.16 21.90 -6.39
CA SER A 223 -14.71 22.16 -7.75
C SER A 223 -13.57 21.22 -8.16
N ALA A 224 -12.59 21.00 -7.29
CA ALA A 224 -11.45 20.12 -7.54
C ALA A 224 -11.83 18.63 -7.53
N PHE A 225 -12.83 18.25 -6.72
CA PHE A 225 -13.26 16.87 -6.52
C PHE A 225 -14.78 16.70 -6.71
N PRO A 226 -15.31 16.95 -7.92
CA PRO A 226 -16.76 16.97 -8.18
C PRO A 226 -17.45 15.61 -7.95
N ASP A 227 -16.68 14.52 -7.90
CA ASP A 227 -17.19 13.17 -7.75
C ASP A 227 -17.07 12.59 -6.33
N VAL A 228 -16.47 13.33 -5.40
CA VAL A 228 -16.43 12.95 -3.97
C VAL A 228 -17.79 13.22 -3.35
N ALA A 229 -18.27 12.31 -2.51
CA ALA A 229 -19.51 12.49 -1.76
C ALA A 229 -19.46 13.78 -0.94
N LYS A 230 -20.50 14.62 -1.06
CA LYS A 230 -20.57 15.94 -0.41
C LYS A 230 -20.33 15.86 1.09
N GLU A 231 -20.83 14.81 1.75
CA GLU A 231 -20.64 14.57 3.19
C GLU A 231 -19.16 14.47 3.57
N ARG A 232 -18.34 13.89 2.68
CA ARG A 232 -16.90 13.75 2.89
C ARG A 232 -16.16 15.06 2.68
N ILE A 233 -16.58 15.85 1.68
CA ILE A 233 -16.10 17.22 1.48
C ILE A 233 -16.41 18.06 2.72
N CYS A 234 -17.65 18.02 3.20
CA CYS A 234 -18.04 18.72 4.43
C CYS A 234 -17.20 18.30 5.64
N THR A 235 -16.86 17.01 5.74
CA THR A 235 -16.00 16.52 6.83
C THR A 235 -14.58 17.09 6.72
N ALA A 236 -14.01 17.14 5.51
CA ALA A 236 -12.68 17.75 5.28
C ALA A 236 -12.69 19.26 5.56
N VAL A 237 -13.73 19.96 5.13
CA VAL A 237 -13.91 21.39 5.39
C VAL A 237 -13.97 21.66 6.89
N ALA A 238 -14.68 20.85 7.68
CA ALA A 238 -14.72 21.02 9.13
C ALA A 238 -13.34 20.89 9.80
N PHE A 239 -12.42 20.09 9.24
CA PHE A 239 -11.03 20.05 9.70
C PHE A 239 -10.24 21.30 9.33
N LEU A 240 -10.45 21.82 8.12
CA LEU A 240 -9.80 23.03 7.63
C LEU A 240 -10.29 24.28 8.39
N GLU A 241 -11.58 24.40 8.64
CA GLU A 241 -12.17 25.55 9.37
C GLU A 241 -11.66 25.69 10.81
N ASN A 242 -11.17 24.60 11.42
CA ASN A 242 -10.53 24.65 12.73
C ASN A 242 -9.10 25.26 12.67
N GLU A 243 -8.51 25.35 11.47
CA GLU A 243 -7.21 25.97 11.23
C GLU A 243 -7.37 27.42 10.77
N SER A 244 -8.22 27.65 9.78
CA SER A 244 -8.52 28.98 9.26
C SER A 244 -9.91 29.05 8.64
N VAL A 245 -10.54 30.22 8.77
CA VAL A 245 -11.86 30.53 8.21
C VAL A 245 -11.77 31.17 6.83
N GLU A 246 -10.58 31.65 6.45
CA GLU A 246 -10.32 32.28 5.16
C GLU A 246 -9.07 31.64 4.54
N TRP A 247 -9.04 31.52 3.22
CA TRP A 247 -7.95 30.84 2.53
C TRP A 247 -7.46 31.63 1.33
N VAL A 248 -6.16 31.56 1.08
CA VAL A 248 -5.51 32.09 -0.11
C VAL A 248 -4.72 31.02 -0.82
N ARG A 249 -4.62 31.12 -2.15
CA ARG A 249 -3.80 30.21 -2.94
C ARG A 249 -2.32 30.49 -2.69
N LYS A 250 -1.56 29.43 -2.48
CA LYS A 250 -0.10 29.50 -2.33
C LYS A 250 0.52 30.06 -3.60
N GLY A 251 1.29 31.12 -3.45
CA GLY A 251 1.96 31.79 -4.57
C GLY A 251 1.18 32.96 -5.17
N ASP A 252 -0.08 33.17 -4.75
CA ASP A 252 -0.87 34.36 -5.10
C ASP A 252 -0.68 35.44 -4.02
N TYR A 253 0.58 35.76 -3.70
CA TYR A 253 0.96 36.92 -2.90
C TYR A 253 1.50 37.95 -3.89
N GLY A 254 0.85 39.12 -3.96
CA GLY A 254 1.13 40.14 -4.98
C GLY A 254 2.60 40.50 -5.18
#